data_AF-X6NRW4-F1
#
_entry.id   AF-X6NRW4-F1
#
_cell.length_a   1.000
_cell.length_b   1.000
_cell.length_c   1.000
_cell.angle_alpha   90.00
_cell.angle_beta   90.00
_cell.angle_gamma   90.00
#
_symmetry.space_group_name_H-M   'P 1'
#
loop_
_entity.id
_entity.type
_entity.pdbx_description
1 polymer ?
#
loop_
_entity_poly.entity_id
_entity_poly.type
_entity_poly.pdbx_seq_one_letter_code
_entity_poly.pdbx_strand_id
1 'polypeptide(L)'
;MIHFKLQKGVCTGCKKLLLKIQNAVQDFTAKFDHWNEMLETTNTAASPQFSSLTNELKQTYKDIKKALKEMEKSIEYVQKNPQLGVSSQEIARRTEFVKSMMQTIDDCRQKILSDRTKQTLDKHKKEMHERSQETPNQRASRVATQDIINAHQQQTQAHRQEQDEILDDMLETLKRLGVKGHDITAEIEEQNVMLDEVSTQMDTASDRIAHLTHKLDALMNHSESKKICIIIVLIIILGVMIYFMF
;
A
#
# COMPACT_ATOMS: atom_id res chain seq x y z
N MET A 1 33.04 -2.44 -16.28
CA MET A 1 32.07 -1.35 -16.59
C MET A 1 30.65 -1.86 -16.89
N ILE A 2 30.48 -2.96 -17.63
CA ILE A 2 29.16 -3.53 -17.99
C ILE A 2 28.39 -4.05 -16.76
N HIS A 3 29.04 -4.82 -15.88
CA HIS A 3 28.43 -5.33 -14.63
C HIS A 3 27.86 -4.22 -13.73
N PHE A 4 28.58 -3.10 -13.59
CA PHE A 4 28.14 -1.97 -12.78
C PHE A 4 26.92 -1.24 -13.36
N LYS A 5 26.81 -1.15 -14.69
CA LYS A 5 25.63 -0.59 -15.37
C LYS A 5 24.41 -1.51 -15.21
N LEU A 6 24.60 -2.83 -15.33
CA LEU A 6 23.56 -3.83 -15.12
C LEU A 6 23.04 -3.80 -13.67
N GLN A 7 23.94 -3.78 -12.69
CA GLN A 7 23.60 -3.68 -11.27
C GLN A 7 22.80 -2.41 -10.96
N LYS A 8 23.26 -1.24 -11.43
CA LYS A 8 22.53 0.03 -11.23
C LYS A 8 21.16 0.04 -11.91
N GLY A 9 21.04 -0.55 -13.10
CA GLY A 9 19.77 -0.68 -13.82
C GLY A 9 18.76 -1.53 -13.06
N VAL A 10 19.17 -2.71 -12.58
CA VAL A 10 18.33 -3.63 -11.80
C VAL A 10 17.86 -2.96 -10.50
N CYS A 11 18.76 -2.34 -9.74
CA CYS A 11 18.40 -1.69 -8.48
C CYS A 11 17.46 -0.48 -8.67
N THR A 12 17.67 0.32 -9.72
CA THR A 12 16.83 1.50 -9.98
C THR A 12 15.44 1.11 -10.48
N GLY A 13 15.36 0.13 -11.39
CA GLY A 13 14.08 -0.40 -11.88
C GLY A 13 13.27 -1.05 -10.75
N CYS A 14 13.93 -1.82 -9.89
CA CYS A 14 13.32 -2.50 -8.75
C CYS A 14 12.76 -1.50 -7.72
N LYS A 15 13.52 -0.45 -7.36
CA LYS A 15 13.02 0.63 -6.49
C LYS A 15 11.80 1.35 -7.07
N LYS A 16 11.80 1.61 -8.38
CA LYS A 16 10.64 2.23 -9.05
C LYS A 16 9.42 1.31 -9.04
N LEU A 17 9.61 0.00 -9.20
CA LEU A 17 8.53 -0.97 -9.15
C LEU A 17 7.94 -1.10 -7.73
N LEU A 18 8.79 -1.16 -6.69
CA LEU A 18 8.37 -1.16 -5.29
C LEU A 18 7.47 0.05 -4.97
N LEU A 19 7.89 1.25 -5.33
CA LEU A 19 7.10 2.47 -5.10
C LEU A 19 5.77 2.43 -5.85
N LYS A 20 5.76 1.94 -7.09
CA LYS A 20 4.52 1.78 -7.87
C LYS A 20 3.56 0.79 -7.21
N ILE A 21 4.06 -0.34 -6.73
CA ILE A 21 3.26 -1.34 -6.01
C ILE A 21 2.69 -0.73 -4.75
N GLN A 22 3.51 -0.04 -3.94
CA GLN A 22 3.06 0.60 -2.70
C GLN A 22 1.94 1.60 -2.97
N ASN A 23 2.13 2.50 -3.94
CA ASN A 23 1.11 3.50 -4.29
C ASN A 23 -0.18 2.85 -4.82
N ALA A 24 -0.06 1.80 -5.64
CA ALA A 24 -1.21 1.07 -6.16
C ALA A 24 -1.97 0.33 -5.05
N VAL A 25 -1.27 -0.26 -4.08
CA VAL A 25 -1.89 -0.90 -2.91
C VAL A 25 -2.59 0.14 -2.04
N GLN A 26 -1.98 1.30 -1.80
CA GLN A 26 -2.61 2.40 -1.04
C GLN A 26 -3.90 2.89 -1.72
N ASP A 27 -3.85 3.13 -3.03
CA ASP A 27 -5.02 3.51 -3.83
C ASP A 27 -6.12 2.43 -3.81
N PHE A 28 -5.72 1.16 -3.94
CA PHE A 28 -6.64 0.02 -3.85
C PHE A 28 -7.31 -0.07 -2.47
N THR A 29 -6.56 0.11 -1.38
CA THR A 29 -7.13 0.09 -0.02
C THR A 29 -8.13 1.23 0.18
N ALA A 30 -7.83 2.44 -0.31
CA ALA A 30 -8.74 3.58 -0.21
C ALA A 30 -10.05 3.34 -1.01
N LYS A 31 -9.93 2.78 -2.23
CA LYS A 31 -11.09 2.38 -3.03
C LYS A 31 -11.90 1.28 -2.36
N PHE A 32 -11.24 0.32 -1.71
CA PHE A 32 -11.89 -0.76 -0.98
C PHE A 32 -12.67 -0.22 0.22
N ASP A 33 -12.09 0.70 0.99
CA ASP A 33 -12.76 1.31 2.14
C ASP A 33 -14.02 2.05 1.72
N HIS A 34 -13.93 2.84 0.64
CA HIS A 34 -15.08 3.53 0.07
C HIS A 34 -16.14 2.56 -0.48
N TRP A 35 -15.72 1.49 -1.15
CA TRP A 35 -16.61 0.44 -1.62
C TRP A 35 -17.36 -0.25 -0.47
N ASN A 36 -16.66 -0.53 0.62
CA ASN A 36 -17.23 -1.14 1.82
C ASN A 36 -18.19 -0.18 2.53
N GLU A 37 -17.90 1.12 2.57
CA GLU A 37 -18.81 2.14 3.08
C GLU A 37 -20.10 2.20 2.23
N MET A 38 -19.99 2.21 0.90
CA MET A 38 -21.17 2.21 0.02
C MET A 38 -22.02 0.95 0.18
N LEU A 39 -21.38 -0.20 0.42
CA LEU A 39 -22.08 -1.47 0.68
C LEU A 39 -22.96 -1.40 1.94
N GLU A 40 -22.56 -0.64 2.96
CA GLU A 40 -23.29 -0.54 4.22
C GLU A 40 -24.29 0.63 4.26
N THR A 41 -24.06 1.69 3.49
CA THR A 41 -24.81 2.95 3.57
C THR A 41 -25.83 3.16 2.45
N THR A 42 -25.65 2.49 1.31
CA THR A 42 -26.43 2.74 0.09
C THR A 42 -26.98 1.44 -0.48
N ASN A 43 -28.16 1.51 -1.10
CA ASN A 43 -28.64 0.38 -1.90
C ASN A 43 -27.74 0.20 -3.14
N THR A 44 -26.88 -0.81 -3.09
CA THR A 44 -25.85 -1.08 -4.11
C THR A 44 -26.42 -1.43 -5.48
N ALA A 45 -27.64 -1.99 -5.54
CA ALA A 45 -28.30 -2.41 -6.77
C ALA A 45 -28.84 -1.23 -7.61
N ALA A 46 -28.88 -0.03 -7.03
CA ALA A 46 -29.35 1.19 -7.70
C ALA A 46 -28.20 2.19 -7.99
N SER A 47 -26.95 1.84 -7.70
CA SER A 47 -25.82 2.77 -7.76
C SER A 47 -24.83 2.41 -8.89
N PRO A 48 -24.83 3.14 -10.02
CA PRO A 48 -23.81 2.99 -11.07
C PRO A 48 -22.39 3.23 -10.56
N GLN A 49 -22.24 4.09 -9.54
CA GLN A 49 -20.96 4.36 -8.88
C GLN A 49 -20.40 3.12 -8.19
N PHE A 50 -21.26 2.30 -7.55
CA PHE A 50 -20.85 1.05 -6.92
C PHE A 50 -20.33 0.03 -7.94
N SER A 51 -21.01 -0.13 -9.08
CA SER A 51 -20.55 -0.99 -10.18
C SER A 51 -19.23 -0.51 -10.78
N SER A 52 -19.08 0.79 -11.04
CA SER A 52 -17.83 1.38 -11.54
C SER A 52 -16.67 1.12 -10.60
N LEU A 53 -16.86 1.40 -9.31
CA LEU A 53 -15.85 1.18 -8.28
C LEU A 53 -15.49 -0.31 -8.14
N THR A 54 -16.49 -1.19 -8.27
CA THR A 54 -16.28 -2.64 -8.23
C THR A 54 -15.39 -3.11 -9.39
N ASN A 55 -15.62 -2.59 -10.59
CA ASN A 55 -14.78 -2.86 -11.75
C ASN A 55 -13.36 -2.30 -11.61
N GLU A 56 -13.23 -1.09 -11.06
CA GLU A 56 -11.93 -0.49 -10.76
C GLU A 56 -11.14 -1.35 -9.75
N LEU A 57 -11.79 -1.83 -8.69
CA LEU A 57 -11.18 -2.74 -7.71
C LEU A 57 -10.73 -4.06 -8.36
N LYS A 58 -11.57 -4.64 -9.22
CA LYS A 58 -11.22 -5.86 -9.97
C LYS A 58 -9.98 -5.66 -10.83
N GLN A 59 -9.90 -4.54 -11.55
CA GLN A 59 -8.79 -4.25 -12.46
C GLN A 59 -7.51 -3.93 -11.69
N THR A 60 -7.59 -3.06 -10.68
CA THR A 60 -6.44 -2.69 -9.83
C THR A 60 -5.88 -3.90 -9.07
N TYR A 61 -6.72 -4.80 -8.55
CA TYR A 61 -6.26 -6.06 -7.94
C TYR A 61 -5.45 -6.92 -8.92
N LYS A 62 -5.91 -7.07 -10.17
CA LYS A 62 -5.16 -7.79 -11.22
C LYS A 62 -3.80 -7.17 -11.50
N ASP A 63 -3.77 -5.85 -11.61
CA ASP A 63 -2.55 -5.11 -11.95
C ASP A 63 -1.52 -5.15 -10.82
N ILE A 64 -1.97 -5.00 -9.56
CA ILE A 64 -1.10 -5.16 -8.38
C ILE A 64 -0.56 -6.58 -8.33
N LYS A 65 -1.41 -7.61 -8.49
CA LYS A 65 -0.98 -9.00 -8.46
C LYS A 65 0.08 -9.31 -9.53
N LYS A 66 -0.11 -8.76 -10.74
CA LYS A 66 0.88 -8.88 -11.82
C LYS A 66 2.20 -8.20 -11.44
N ALA A 67 2.15 -6.98 -10.90
CA ALA A 67 3.34 -6.24 -10.49
C ALA A 67 4.09 -6.93 -9.34
N LEU A 68 3.37 -7.50 -8.37
CA LEU A 68 3.95 -8.33 -7.31
C LEU A 68 4.67 -9.54 -7.93
N LYS A 69 4.03 -10.28 -8.84
CA LYS A 69 4.66 -11.41 -9.53
C LYS A 69 5.90 -11.04 -10.36
N GLU A 70 5.94 -9.83 -10.91
CA GLU A 70 7.13 -9.31 -11.59
C GLU A 70 8.25 -9.00 -10.59
N MET A 71 7.90 -8.45 -9.42
CA MET A 71 8.84 -8.19 -8.34
C MET A 71 9.42 -9.48 -7.76
N GLU A 72 8.58 -10.51 -7.56
CA GLU A 72 8.96 -11.86 -7.17
C GLU A 72 10.04 -12.45 -8.08
N LYS A 73 9.82 -12.41 -9.41
CA LYS A 73 10.82 -12.84 -10.40
C LYS A 73 12.11 -12.03 -10.32
N SER A 74 12.01 -10.74 -10.01
CA SER A 74 13.20 -9.90 -9.83
C SER A 74 14.00 -10.29 -8.59
N ILE A 75 13.33 -10.71 -7.51
CA ILE A 75 13.98 -11.20 -6.28
C ILE A 75 14.70 -12.51 -6.59
N GLU A 76 14.01 -13.46 -7.23
CA GLU A 76 14.57 -14.75 -7.63
C GLU A 76 15.79 -14.59 -8.55
N TYR A 77 15.71 -13.67 -9.53
CA TYR A 77 16.82 -13.37 -10.42
C TYR A 77 18.03 -12.83 -9.65
N VAL A 78 17.83 -11.95 -8.68
CA VAL A 78 18.90 -11.39 -7.86
C VAL A 78 19.53 -12.46 -6.95
N GLN A 79 18.71 -13.36 -6.37
CA GLN A 79 19.19 -14.47 -5.55
C GLN A 79 20.07 -15.44 -6.37
N LYS A 80 19.67 -15.76 -7.59
CA LYS A 80 20.44 -16.64 -8.51
C LYS A 80 21.72 -15.98 -9.07
N ASN A 81 21.90 -14.67 -8.86
CA ASN A 81 23.02 -13.91 -9.41
C ASN A 81 23.74 -13.06 -8.33
N PRO A 82 24.48 -13.68 -7.39
CA PRO A 82 25.19 -12.97 -6.32
C PRO A 82 26.17 -11.89 -6.80
N GLN A 83 26.71 -12.04 -8.01
CA GLN A 83 27.59 -11.08 -8.68
C GLN A 83 26.95 -9.70 -8.92
N LEU A 84 25.63 -9.57 -8.77
CA LEU A 84 24.92 -8.30 -8.80
C LEU A 84 25.12 -7.47 -7.53
N GLY A 85 25.74 -8.02 -6.47
CA GLY A 85 26.12 -7.27 -5.28
C GLY A 85 24.93 -6.68 -4.51
N VAL A 86 23.77 -7.33 -4.56
CA VAL A 86 22.61 -7.01 -3.71
C VAL A 86 22.76 -7.79 -2.42
N SER A 87 22.67 -7.11 -1.27
CA SER A 87 22.84 -7.76 0.04
C SER A 87 21.66 -8.67 0.37
N SER A 88 21.92 -9.73 1.14
CA SER A 88 20.87 -10.62 1.65
C SER A 88 19.81 -9.87 2.46
N GLN A 89 20.21 -8.84 3.20
CA GLN A 89 19.29 -7.94 3.91
C GLN A 89 18.33 -7.21 2.97
N GLU A 90 18.80 -6.71 1.83
CA GLU A 90 17.96 -6.03 0.85
C GLU A 90 17.01 -7.02 0.16
N ILE A 91 17.47 -8.25 -0.11
CA ILE A 91 16.63 -9.34 -0.63
C ILE A 91 15.52 -9.70 0.37
N ALA A 92 15.85 -9.81 1.66
CA ALA A 92 14.90 -10.07 2.74
C ALA A 92 13.84 -8.96 2.84
N ARG A 93 14.26 -7.69 2.84
CA ARG A 93 13.33 -6.53 2.85
C ARG A 93 12.37 -6.54 1.67
N ARG A 94 12.86 -6.84 0.46
CA ARG A 94 12.02 -6.93 -0.74
C ARG A 94 11.02 -8.07 -0.66
N THR A 95 11.44 -9.19 -0.10
CA THR A 95 10.57 -10.34 0.12
C THR A 95 9.46 -10.00 1.10
N GLU A 96 9.81 -9.44 2.26
CA GLU A 96 8.84 -9.04 3.27
C GLU A 96 7.85 -8.00 2.72
N PHE A 97 8.33 -7.04 1.94
CA PHE A 97 7.48 -6.09 1.23
C PHE A 97 6.46 -6.80 0.31
N VAL A 98 6.92 -7.70 -0.56
CA VAL A 98 6.02 -8.43 -1.48
C VAL A 98 4.98 -9.24 -0.70
N LYS A 99 5.40 -9.92 0.37
CA LYS A 99 4.51 -10.68 1.26
C LYS A 99 3.45 -9.78 1.90
N SER A 100 3.86 -8.68 2.50
CA SER A 100 2.96 -7.71 3.16
C SER A 100 1.95 -7.11 2.19
N MET A 101 2.39 -6.69 1.00
CA MET A 101 1.50 -6.14 -0.03
C MET A 101 0.51 -7.19 -0.55
N MET A 102 0.96 -8.43 -0.76
CA MET A 102 0.08 -9.52 -1.21
C MET A 102 -0.96 -9.87 -0.16
N GLN A 103 -0.56 -9.94 1.11
CA GLN A 103 -1.50 -10.17 2.22
C GLN A 103 -2.54 -9.05 2.31
N THR A 104 -2.11 -7.78 2.22
CA THR A 104 -3.02 -6.62 2.29
C THR A 104 -4.13 -6.70 1.23
N ILE A 105 -3.79 -6.98 -0.04
CA ILE A 105 -4.79 -7.07 -1.10
C ILE A 105 -5.67 -8.32 -0.99
N ASP A 106 -5.12 -9.42 -0.47
CA ASP A 106 -5.88 -10.66 -0.27
C ASP A 106 -6.85 -10.56 0.90
N ASP A 107 -6.51 -9.81 1.97
CA ASP A 107 -7.43 -9.53 3.09
C ASP A 107 -8.64 -8.71 2.62
N CYS A 108 -8.41 -7.67 1.81
CA CYS A 108 -9.49 -6.91 1.17
C CYS A 108 -10.35 -7.82 0.28
N ARG A 109 -9.71 -8.65 -0.56
CA ARG A 109 -10.42 -9.63 -1.40
C ARG A 109 -11.27 -10.59 -0.58
N GLN A 110 -10.76 -11.12 0.54
CA GLN A 110 -11.50 -12.05 1.38
C GLN A 110 -12.75 -11.38 1.97
N LYS A 111 -12.65 -10.10 2.36
CA LYS A 111 -13.82 -9.33 2.79
C LYS A 111 -14.85 -9.19 1.68
N ILE A 112 -14.43 -8.89 0.45
CA ILE A 112 -15.34 -8.82 -0.72
C ILE A 112 -16.01 -10.18 -1.00
N LEU A 113 -15.28 -11.28 -0.84
CA LEU A 113 -15.81 -12.64 -1.06
C LEU A 113 -16.62 -13.18 0.13
N SER A 114 -16.70 -12.44 1.23
CA SER A 114 -17.33 -12.89 2.47
C SER A 114 -18.82 -13.15 2.27
N ASP A 115 -19.36 -14.09 3.03
CA ASP A 115 -20.78 -14.40 2.95
C ASP A 115 -21.65 -13.25 3.45
N ARG A 116 -21.13 -12.40 4.36
CA ARG A 116 -21.77 -11.14 4.75
C ARG A 116 -22.00 -10.24 3.54
N THR A 117 -20.95 -10.00 2.75
CA THR A 117 -21.04 -9.15 1.55
C THR A 117 -22.07 -9.68 0.57
N LYS A 118 -22.07 -11.00 0.30
CA LYS A 118 -23.06 -11.62 -0.58
C LYS A 118 -24.48 -11.43 -0.06
N GLN A 119 -24.70 -11.65 1.23
CA GLN A 119 -26.01 -11.46 1.86
C GLN A 119 -26.50 -10.02 1.76
N THR A 120 -25.62 -9.03 2.00
CA THR A 120 -25.97 -7.61 1.84
C THR A 120 -26.34 -7.29 0.40
N LEU A 121 -25.58 -7.80 -0.57
CA LEU A 121 -25.86 -7.60 -1.98
C LEU A 121 -27.20 -8.26 -2.40
N ASP A 122 -27.45 -9.49 -1.97
CA ASP A 122 -28.71 -10.20 -2.20
C ASP A 122 -29.90 -9.47 -1.57
N LYS A 123 -29.72 -8.89 -0.39
CA LYS A 123 -30.74 -8.08 0.29
C LYS A 123 -31.07 -6.83 -0.53
N HIS A 124 -30.07 -6.07 -0.97
CA HIS A 124 -30.27 -4.88 -1.80
C HIS A 124 -30.99 -5.20 -3.11
N LYS A 125 -30.65 -6.35 -3.71
CA LYS A 125 -31.31 -6.88 -4.92
C LYS A 125 -32.78 -7.21 -4.68
N LYS A 126 -33.11 -7.87 -3.56
CA LYS A 126 -34.50 -8.20 -3.19
C LYS A 126 -35.34 -6.96 -2.92
N GLU A 127 -34.84 -6.01 -2.12
CA GLU A 127 -35.54 -4.76 -1.79
C GLU A 127 -35.88 -3.93 -3.04
N MET A 128 -35.00 -3.94 -4.05
CA MET A 128 -35.25 -3.28 -5.33
C MET A 128 -36.31 -4.01 -6.18
N HIS A 129 -36.29 -5.34 -6.19
CA HIS A 129 -37.27 -6.16 -6.92
C HIS A 129 -38.68 -6.01 -6.35
N GLU A 130 -38.81 -6.00 -5.02
CA GLU A 130 -40.08 -5.81 -4.31
C GLU A 130 -40.68 -4.42 -4.58
N ARG A 131 -39.84 -3.37 -4.62
CA ARG A 131 -40.28 -2.00 -4.99
C ARG A 131 -40.75 -1.87 -6.44
N SER A 132 -40.35 -2.80 -7.31
CA SER A 132 -40.80 -2.83 -8.71
C SER A 132 -42.07 -3.67 -8.92
N GLN A 133 -42.54 -4.37 -7.89
CA GLN A 133 -43.73 -5.25 -7.92
C GLN A 133 -44.88 -4.75 -7.01
N GLU A 134 -45.05 -3.43 -6.83
CA GLU A 134 -46.27 -2.91 -6.22
C GLU A 134 -47.49 -3.11 -7.16
N THR A 135 -48.21 -4.21 -6.90
CA THR A 135 -49.64 -4.55 -7.11
C THR A 135 -50.47 -3.89 -8.24
N PRO A 136 -51.13 -4.69 -9.11
CA PRO A 136 -52.09 -4.26 -10.14
C PRO A 136 -53.41 -3.60 -9.68
N ASN A 137 -53.55 -3.12 -8.45
CA ASN A 137 -54.86 -2.73 -7.91
C ASN A 137 -55.12 -1.20 -7.79
N GLN A 138 -54.29 -0.36 -8.41
CA GLN A 138 -54.55 1.10 -8.49
C GLN A 138 -54.36 1.68 -9.91
N ARG A 139 -54.61 0.87 -10.95
CA ARG A 139 -54.41 1.24 -12.37
C ARG A 139 -55.70 1.72 -13.07
N ALA A 140 -56.66 2.28 -12.34
CA ALA A 140 -57.92 2.77 -12.92
C ALA A 140 -57.91 4.25 -13.34
N SER A 141 -56.80 4.98 -13.20
CA SER A 141 -56.75 6.39 -13.62
C SER A 141 -55.33 6.82 -13.98
N ARG A 142 -54.96 6.73 -15.26
CA ARG A 142 -53.98 7.58 -16.00
C ARG A 142 -53.63 6.94 -17.35
N VAL A 143 -54.61 6.85 -18.25
CA VAL A 143 -54.39 6.47 -19.66
C VAL A 143 -54.04 7.75 -20.44
N ALA A 144 -52.77 8.16 -20.41
CA ALA A 144 -52.19 9.14 -21.35
C ALA A 144 -50.65 9.29 -21.22
N THR A 145 -50.03 8.80 -20.14
CA THR A 145 -48.57 8.92 -19.91
C THR A 145 -47.90 7.55 -19.77
N GLN A 146 -48.49 6.49 -20.30
CA GLN A 146 -48.01 5.12 -20.07
C GLN A 146 -46.84 4.73 -20.98
N ASP A 147 -46.77 5.24 -22.21
CA ASP A 147 -45.74 4.82 -23.18
C ASP A 147 -44.35 5.39 -22.88
N ILE A 148 -44.26 6.64 -22.40
CA ILE A 148 -42.99 7.26 -21.99
C ILE A 148 -42.48 6.62 -20.69
N ILE A 149 -43.38 6.29 -19.75
CA ILE A 149 -43.02 5.64 -18.49
C ILE A 149 -42.57 4.20 -18.73
N ASN A 150 -43.23 3.46 -19.64
CA ASN A 150 -42.86 2.09 -19.99
C ASN A 150 -41.48 2.02 -20.68
N ALA A 151 -41.21 2.91 -21.64
CA ALA A 151 -39.92 2.96 -22.32
C ALA A 151 -38.78 3.33 -21.34
N HIS A 152 -39.02 4.28 -20.44
CA HIS A 152 -38.05 4.66 -19.41
C HIS A 152 -37.85 3.55 -18.36
N GLN A 153 -38.91 2.83 -17.96
CA GLN A 153 -38.81 1.67 -17.08
C GLN A 153 -38.00 0.52 -17.71
N GLN A 154 -38.24 0.22 -18.99
CA GLN A 154 -37.49 -0.85 -19.69
C GLN A 154 -36.00 -0.54 -19.78
N GLN A 155 -35.62 0.69 -20.13
CA GLN A 155 -34.21 1.10 -20.19
C GLN A 155 -33.56 1.05 -18.80
N THR A 156 -34.27 1.46 -17.75
CA THR A 156 -33.78 1.41 -16.37
C THR A 156 -33.67 -0.04 -15.85
N GLN A 157 -34.43 -0.98 -16.40
CA GLN A 157 -34.38 -2.39 -16.00
C GLN A 157 -33.26 -3.16 -16.71
N ALA A 158 -33.00 -2.88 -17.99
CA ALA A 158 -31.87 -3.45 -18.73
C ALA A 158 -30.52 -3.06 -18.09
N HIS A 159 -30.34 -1.79 -17.77
CA HIS A 159 -29.11 -1.31 -17.14
C HIS A 159 -28.87 -1.90 -15.73
N ARG A 160 -29.94 -2.37 -15.06
CA ARG A 160 -29.84 -3.03 -13.75
C ARG A 160 -29.38 -4.49 -13.86
N GLN A 161 -29.83 -5.21 -14.89
CA GLN A 161 -29.37 -6.58 -15.13
C GLN A 161 -27.87 -6.62 -15.46
N GLU A 162 -27.39 -5.64 -16.23
CA GLU A 162 -25.95 -5.48 -16.52
C GLU A 162 -25.12 -5.26 -15.24
N GLN A 163 -25.65 -4.53 -14.26
CA GLN A 163 -24.94 -4.24 -13.01
C GLN A 163 -24.80 -5.46 -12.10
N ASP A 164 -25.82 -6.32 -12.02
CA ASP A 164 -25.74 -7.56 -11.24
C ASP A 164 -24.71 -8.54 -11.82
N GLU A 165 -24.67 -8.67 -13.15
CA GLU A 165 -23.70 -9.52 -13.84
C GLU A 165 -22.26 -9.10 -13.56
N ILE A 166 -22.00 -7.79 -13.44
CA ILE A 166 -20.67 -7.24 -13.12
C ILE A 166 -20.21 -7.68 -11.71
N LEU A 167 -21.10 -7.67 -10.73
CA LEU A 167 -20.77 -8.03 -9.35
C LEU A 167 -20.45 -9.52 -9.23
N ASP A 168 -21.26 -10.37 -9.86
CA ASP A 168 -21.04 -11.81 -9.89
C ASP A 168 -19.72 -12.16 -10.63
N ASP A 169 -19.45 -11.54 -11.77
CA ASP A 169 -18.19 -11.69 -12.51
C ASP A 169 -16.97 -11.20 -11.71
N MET A 170 -17.11 -10.11 -10.95
CA MET A 170 -16.05 -9.64 -10.06
C MET A 170 -15.78 -10.64 -8.94
N LEU A 171 -16.81 -11.16 -8.27
CA LEU A 171 -16.68 -12.20 -7.24
C LEU A 171 -16.05 -13.47 -7.80
N GLU A 172 -16.48 -13.94 -8.97
CA GLU A 172 -15.92 -15.14 -9.61
C GLU A 172 -14.47 -14.92 -10.02
N THR A 173 -14.17 -13.77 -10.64
CA THR A 173 -12.81 -13.43 -11.06
C THR A 173 -11.87 -13.33 -9.87
N LEU A 174 -12.26 -12.63 -8.80
CA LEU A 174 -11.45 -12.57 -7.59
C LEU A 174 -11.29 -13.95 -6.96
N LYS A 175 -12.34 -14.76 -6.89
CA LYS A 175 -12.25 -16.15 -6.41
C LYS A 175 -11.19 -16.93 -7.18
N ARG A 176 -11.21 -16.89 -8.51
CA ARG A 176 -10.24 -17.56 -9.38
C ARG A 176 -8.81 -17.03 -9.20
N LEU A 177 -8.64 -15.70 -9.06
CA LEU A 177 -7.30 -15.13 -8.99
C LEU A 177 -6.55 -15.51 -7.70
N GLY A 178 -7.19 -15.64 -6.55
CA GLY A 178 -6.45 -15.92 -5.30
C GLY A 178 -6.13 -17.38 -5.03
N VAL A 179 -6.38 -18.31 -5.96
CA VAL A 179 -6.02 -19.73 -5.82
C VAL A 179 -4.51 -19.97 -6.04
N LYS A 180 -3.74 -18.98 -6.50
CA LYS A 180 -2.30 -19.14 -6.82
C LYS A 180 -1.50 -17.94 -6.31
N GLY A 181 -0.68 -18.13 -5.26
CA GLY A 181 0.18 -17.07 -4.72
C GLY A 181 1.00 -17.46 -3.49
N HIS A 182 1.42 -18.71 -3.33
CA HIS A 182 2.14 -19.15 -2.12
C HIS A 182 3.47 -19.87 -2.40
N ASP A 183 4.20 -19.47 -3.45
CA ASP A 183 5.43 -20.20 -3.82
C ASP A 183 6.71 -19.58 -3.21
N ILE A 184 6.68 -18.38 -2.63
CA ILE A 184 7.90 -17.73 -2.09
C ILE A 184 8.07 -17.91 -0.58
N THR A 185 6.98 -18.13 0.16
CA THR A 185 7.05 -18.15 1.63
C THR A 185 7.81 -19.38 2.16
N ALA A 186 7.69 -20.53 1.48
CA ALA A 186 8.33 -21.76 1.91
C ALA A 186 9.86 -21.76 1.71
N GLU A 187 10.37 -21.06 0.69
CA GLU A 187 11.80 -21.10 0.33
C GLU A 187 12.66 -20.11 1.14
N ILE A 188 12.06 -19.06 1.72
CA ILE A 188 12.79 -18.00 2.42
C ILE A 188 12.89 -18.24 3.94
N GLU A 189 11.99 -19.03 4.53
CA GLU A 189 12.14 -19.45 5.92
C GLU A 189 13.35 -20.40 6.11
N GLU A 190 13.67 -21.21 5.09
CA GLU A 190 14.90 -22.03 5.06
C GLU A 190 16.19 -21.19 4.98
N GLN A 191 16.13 -19.98 4.40
CA GLN A 191 17.26 -19.04 4.34
C GLN A 191 17.34 -18.07 5.54
N ASN A 192 16.40 -18.11 6.48
CA ASN A 192 16.38 -17.27 7.69
C ASN A 192 17.13 -17.88 8.89
N VAL A 193 17.73 -19.06 8.77
CA VAL A 193 18.53 -19.69 9.84
C VAL A 193 19.94 -19.08 9.98
N MET A 194 20.31 -18.06 9.21
CA MET A 194 21.65 -17.46 9.27
C MET A 194 21.68 -15.91 9.26
N LEU A 195 20.68 -15.26 9.88
CA LEU A 195 20.66 -13.79 10.03
C LEU A 195 20.70 -13.29 11.49
N ASP A 196 21.17 -14.10 12.43
CA ASP A 196 21.50 -13.62 13.79
C ASP A 196 22.87 -12.91 13.85
N GLU A 197 23.73 -13.08 12.83
CA GLU A 197 25.10 -12.55 12.86
C GLU A 197 25.27 -11.16 12.22
N VAL A 198 24.20 -10.57 11.67
CA VAL A 198 24.26 -9.22 11.06
C VAL A 198 23.56 -8.15 11.91
N SER A 199 22.80 -8.52 12.96
CA SER A 199 22.35 -7.56 13.98
C SER A 199 23.54 -6.98 14.75
N THR A 200 24.58 -7.79 14.96
CA THR A 200 25.82 -7.42 15.64
C THR A 200 26.65 -6.37 14.88
N GLN A 201 26.41 -6.16 13.58
CA GLN A 201 27.05 -5.10 12.79
C GLN A 201 26.19 -3.82 12.66
N MET A 202 24.91 -3.86 13.07
CA MET A 202 24.06 -2.66 13.15
C MET A 202 24.24 -1.93 14.49
N ASP A 203 24.46 -2.67 15.58
CA ASP A 203 24.75 -2.08 16.90
C ASP A 203 26.14 -1.42 16.95
N THR A 204 27.16 -1.98 16.27
CA THR A 204 28.48 -1.33 16.18
C THR A 204 28.51 -0.09 15.29
N ALA A 205 27.53 0.08 14.38
CA ALA A 205 27.38 1.31 13.59
C ALA A 205 26.61 2.39 14.36
N SER A 206 25.61 1.99 15.17
CA SER A 206 24.88 2.89 16.07
C SER A 206 25.76 3.42 17.19
N ASP A 207 26.58 2.58 17.82
CA ASP A 207 27.54 3.00 18.84
C ASP A 207 28.63 3.94 18.29
N ARG A 208 29.09 3.72 17.05
CA ARG A 208 30.03 4.65 16.39
C ARG A 208 29.39 5.99 16.06
N ILE A 209 28.11 6.03 15.70
CA ILE A 209 27.37 7.28 15.46
C ILE A 209 27.10 7.99 16.79
N ALA A 210 26.70 7.27 17.86
CA ALA A 210 26.51 7.81 19.20
C ALA A 210 27.81 8.36 19.82
N HIS A 211 28.93 7.67 19.63
CA HIS A 211 30.25 8.15 20.05
C HIS A 211 30.72 9.37 19.26
N LEU A 212 30.33 9.51 17.99
CA LEU A 212 30.65 10.68 17.18
C LEU A 212 29.77 11.87 17.53
N THR A 213 28.47 11.69 17.80
CA THR A 213 27.60 12.77 18.29
C THR A 213 28.00 13.24 19.69
N HIS A 214 28.39 12.34 20.59
CA HIS A 214 28.84 12.71 21.93
C HIS A 214 30.23 13.39 21.93
N LYS A 215 31.09 13.08 20.94
CA LYS A 215 32.35 13.82 20.71
C LYS A 215 32.12 15.19 20.08
N LEU A 216 31.10 15.35 19.23
CA LEU A 216 30.72 16.65 18.67
C LEU A 216 30.12 17.57 19.75
N ASP A 217 29.29 17.04 20.66
CA ASP A 217 28.71 17.81 21.76
C ASP A 217 29.77 18.18 22.83
N ALA A 218 30.70 17.27 23.12
CA ALA A 218 31.85 17.54 24.01
C ALA A 218 32.87 18.53 23.41
N LEU A 219 33.09 18.53 22.09
CA LEU A 219 33.99 19.48 21.42
C LEU A 219 33.36 20.87 21.29
N MET A 220 32.04 20.96 21.15
CA MET A 220 31.34 22.24 21.12
C MET A 220 31.30 22.93 22.49
N ASN A 221 31.37 22.18 23.59
CA ASN A 221 31.37 22.74 24.95
C ASN A 221 32.79 22.95 25.56
N HIS A 222 33.87 22.46 24.93
CA HIS A 222 35.24 22.56 25.49
C HIS A 222 36.12 23.68 24.87
N SER A 223 35.71 24.27 23.74
CA SER A 223 36.47 25.35 23.08
C SER A 223 36.12 26.76 23.56
N GLU A 224 34.92 26.99 24.10
CA GLU A 224 34.48 28.34 24.52
C GLU A 224 35.04 28.72 25.90
N SER A 225 35.16 27.78 26.85
CA SER A 225 35.58 28.10 28.23
C SER A 225 37.07 28.49 28.38
N LYS A 226 37.97 27.91 27.56
CA LYS A 226 39.41 28.25 27.62
C LYS A 226 39.72 29.60 26.97
N LYS A 227 38.98 29.97 25.92
CA LYS A 227 39.12 31.29 25.27
C LYS A 227 38.63 32.41 26.19
N ILE A 228 37.51 32.19 26.90
CA ILE A 228 36.99 33.12 27.90
C ILE A 228 37.98 33.33 29.06
N CYS A 229 38.62 32.28 29.56
CA CYS A 229 39.60 32.40 30.65
C CYS A 229 40.84 33.21 30.23
N ILE A 230 41.36 33.01 29.02
CA ILE A 230 42.51 33.78 28.50
C ILE A 230 42.16 35.27 28.33
N ILE A 231 40.95 35.57 27.85
CA ILE A 231 40.48 36.96 27.72
C ILE A 231 40.43 37.66 29.09
N ILE A 232 39.93 36.98 30.11
CA ILE A 232 39.85 37.52 31.48
C ILE A 232 41.26 37.77 32.06
N VAL A 233 42.19 36.82 31.90
CA VAL A 233 43.57 36.97 32.39
C VAL A 233 44.30 38.12 31.68
N LEU A 234 44.10 38.28 30.36
CA LEU A 234 44.69 39.39 29.61
C LEU A 234 44.19 40.74 30.10
N ILE A 235 42.89 40.88 30.42
CA ILE A 235 42.32 42.12 30.95
C ILE A 235 42.94 42.47 32.32
N ILE A 236 43.17 41.49 33.19
CA ILE A 236 43.76 41.70 34.51
C ILE A 236 45.22 42.17 34.40
N ILE A 237 46.02 41.55 33.53
CA ILE A 237 47.42 41.95 33.32
C ILE A 237 47.50 43.36 32.75
N LEU A 238 46.63 43.70 31.79
CA LEU A 238 46.55 45.05 31.22
C LEU A 238 46.18 46.09 32.28
N GLY A 239 45.25 45.77 33.18
CA GLY A 239 44.89 46.61 34.32
C GLY A 239 46.04 46.87 35.29
N VAL A 240 46.82 45.83 35.62
CA VAL A 240 48.00 45.96 36.51
C VAL A 240 49.11 46.79 35.85
N MET A 241 49.36 46.61 34.55
CA MET A 241 50.33 47.42 33.81
C MET A 241 49.94 48.90 33.79
N ILE A 242 48.65 49.21 33.58
CA ILE A 242 48.14 50.59 33.59
C ILE A 242 48.24 51.19 35.00
N TYR A 243 47.91 50.43 36.04
CA TYR A 243 48.03 50.87 37.44
C TYR A 243 49.49 51.14 37.86
N PHE A 244 50.47 50.42 37.31
CA PHE A 244 51.88 50.65 37.60
C PHE A 244 52.49 51.81 36.80
N MET A 245 51.85 52.19 35.70
CA MET A 245 52.27 53.29 34.82
C MET A 245 51.70 54.66 35.27
N PHE A 246 50.62 54.67 36.05
CA PHE A 246 49.95 55.85 36.61
C PHE A 246 50.23 55.99 38.11
#